data_AF-A0A1G6P357-F1
#
_entry.id   AF-A0A1G6P357-F1
#
_cell.length_a   1.000
_cell.length_b   1.000
_cell.length_c   1.000
_cell.angle_alpha   90.00
_cell.angle_beta   90.00
_cell.angle_gamma   90.00
#
_symmetry.space_group_name_H-M   'P 1'
#
loop_
_entity.id
_entity.type
_entity.pdbx_description
1 polymer ?
#
loop_
_entity_poly.entity_id
_entity_poly.type
_entity_poly.pdbx_seq_one_letter_code
_entity_poly.pdbx_strand_id
1 'polypeptide(L)'
;MSARSAGPYLDRFLAAAEEVARSRPGVDPEAAREVFREVAQLLHDGLVLDDLDGHDTRVAVEGLCADLVAEDPGTALRARARAAVADPGDLHDPRGVSAAYLTAAAVLQL
;
A
#
# COMPACT_ATOMS: atom_id res chain seq x y z
N MET A 1 -5.52 -22.77 -12.77
CA MET A 1 -5.38 -22.04 -11.50
C MET A 1 -6.28 -20.81 -11.60
N SER A 2 -7.38 -20.75 -10.85
CA SER A 2 -8.25 -19.58 -10.86
C SER A 2 -7.47 -18.36 -10.41
N ALA A 3 -7.52 -17.27 -11.18
CA ALA A 3 -7.00 -15.98 -10.79
C ALA A 3 -7.69 -15.58 -9.47
N ARG A 4 -6.96 -15.65 -8.35
CA ARG A 4 -7.38 -14.95 -7.15
C ARG A 4 -7.40 -13.48 -7.53
N SER A 5 -8.57 -12.86 -7.44
CA SER A 5 -8.71 -11.42 -7.64
C SER A 5 -7.79 -10.74 -6.62
N ALA A 6 -6.79 -9.97 -7.05
CA ALA A 6 -5.80 -9.33 -6.17
C ALA A 6 -6.39 -8.11 -5.42
N GLY A 7 -7.65 -8.22 -5.00
CA GLY A 7 -8.42 -7.16 -4.37
C GLY A 7 -8.87 -6.05 -5.33
N PRO A 8 -9.80 -5.19 -4.90
CA PRO A 8 -10.33 -4.08 -5.70
C PRO A 8 -9.32 -2.96 -6.00
N TYR A 9 -8.10 -3.03 -5.44
CA TYR A 9 -7.08 -1.98 -5.54
C TYR A 9 -5.85 -2.37 -6.37
N LEU A 10 -5.85 -3.55 -6.99
CA LEU A 10 -4.73 -4.03 -7.82
C LEU A 10 -4.28 -2.99 -8.85
N ASP A 11 -5.21 -2.35 -9.55
CA ASP A 11 -4.89 -1.37 -10.60
C ASP A 11 -4.07 -0.18 -10.06
N ARG A 12 -4.27 0.21 -8.80
CA ARG A 12 -3.49 1.28 -8.17
C ARG A 12 -2.06 0.85 -7.87
N PHE A 13 -1.86 -0.36 -7.37
CA PHE A 13 -0.52 -0.91 -7.16
C PHE A 13 0.21 -1.12 -8.50
N LEU A 14 -0.48 -1.55 -9.56
CA LEU A 14 0.11 -1.67 -10.89
C LEU A 14 0.51 -0.31 -11.47
N ALA A 15 -0.29 0.74 -11.28
CA ALA A 15 0.08 2.09 -11.67
C ALA A 15 1.32 2.61 -10.92
N ALA A 16 1.45 2.27 -9.62
CA ALA A 16 2.64 2.60 -8.84
C ALA A 16 3.89 1.87 -9.37
N ALA A 17 3.77 0.58 -9.71
CA ALA A 17 4.86 -0.18 -10.34
C ALA A 17 5.35 0.45 -11.64
N GLU A 18 4.42 0.93 -12.48
CA GLU A 18 4.77 1.61 -13.73
C GLU A 18 5.49 2.94 -13.49
N GLU A 19 5.10 3.70 -12.47
CA GLU A 19 5.81 4.92 -12.08
C GLU A 19 7.23 4.61 -11.56
N VAL A 20 7.40 3.54 -10.77
CA VAL A 20 8.73 3.10 -10.31
C VAL A 20 9.63 2.76 -11.49
N ALA A 21 9.12 1.94 -12.42
CA ALA A 21 9.87 1.52 -13.59
C ALA A 21 10.27 2.71 -14.49
N ARG A 22 9.41 3.73 -14.59
CA ARG A 22 9.73 4.97 -15.32
C ARG A 22 10.75 5.85 -14.60
N SER A 23 10.67 5.95 -13.27
CA SER A 23 11.45 6.88 -12.47
C SER A 23 12.83 6.35 -12.07
N ARG A 24 13.05 5.02 -12.12
CA ARG A 24 14.29 4.36 -11.69
C ARG A 24 14.97 3.62 -12.83
N PRO A 25 15.96 4.24 -13.50
CA PRO A 25 16.77 3.56 -14.50
C PRO A 25 17.38 2.28 -13.91
N GLY A 26 17.12 1.14 -14.56
CA GLY A 26 17.61 -0.17 -14.11
C GLY A 26 16.60 -1.03 -13.36
N VAL A 27 15.41 -0.51 -13.03
CA VAL A 27 14.30 -1.36 -12.58
C VAL A 27 13.64 -2.00 -13.79
N ASP A 28 13.50 -3.33 -13.77
CA ASP A 28 12.74 -4.07 -14.76
C ASP A 28 11.23 -3.82 -14.57
N PRO A 29 10.51 -3.27 -15.59
CA PRO A 29 9.08 -3.02 -15.50
C PRO A 29 8.24 -4.27 -15.22
N GLU A 30 8.65 -5.44 -15.73
CA GLU A 30 7.91 -6.68 -15.50
C GLU A 30 8.06 -7.14 -14.05
N ALA A 31 9.29 -7.17 -13.55
CA ALA A 31 9.57 -7.46 -12.14
C ALA A 31 8.85 -6.48 -11.18
N ALA A 32 8.84 -5.18 -11.49
CA ALA A 32 8.12 -4.20 -10.68
C ALA A 32 6.61 -4.51 -10.61
N ARG A 33 5.99 -4.85 -11.75
CA ARG A 33 4.57 -5.22 -11.79
C ARG A 33 4.28 -6.50 -11.02
N GLU A 34 5.17 -7.49 -11.09
CA GLU A 34 5.02 -8.74 -10.32
C GLU A 34 5.08 -8.47 -8.81
N VAL A 35 6.07 -7.73 -8.35
CA VAL A 35 6.21 -7.36 -6.93
C VAL A 35 4.96 -6.63 -6.43
N PHE A 36 4.50 -5.61 -7.15
CA PHE A 36 3.32 -4.85 -6.73
C PHE A 36 2.02 -5.66 -6.79
N ARG A 37 1.92 -6.65 -7.68
CA ARG A 37 0.79 -7.60 -7.69
C ARG A 37 0.83 -8.49 -6.45
N GLU A 38 1.99 -8.98 -6.08
CA GLU A 38 2.16 -9.80 -4.87
C GLU A 38 1.86 -8.98 -3.61
N VAL A 39 2.33 -7.74 -3.53
CA VAL A 39 1.95 -6.82 -2.44
C VAL A 39 0.44 -6.65 -2.36
N ALA A 40 -0.24 -6.31 -3.47
CA ALA A 40 -1.69 -6.14 -3.48
C ALA A 40 -2.41 -7.42 -3.00
N GLN A 41 -1.93 -8.59 -3.41
CA GLN A 41 -2.47 -9.86 -2.98
C GLN A 41 -2.25 -10.12 -1.49
N LEU A 42 -1.04 -9.90 -0.96
CA LEU A 42 -0.74 -10.10 0.47
C LEU A 42 -1.58 -9.17 1.36
N LEU A 43 -1.77 -7.93 0.94
CA LEU A 43 -2.60 -6.97 1.67
C LEU A 43 -4.09 -7.37 1.65
N HIS A 44 -4.57 -7.92 0.52
CA HIS A 44 -5.91 -8.47 0.42
C HIS A 44 -6.10 -9.72 1.27
N ASP A 45 -5.19 -10.70 1.16
CA ASP A 45 -5.23 -11.95 1.92
C ASP A 45 -5.07 -11.69 3.44
N GLY A 46 -4.34 -10.63 3.81
CA GLY A 46 -4.16 -10.16 5.19
C GLY A 46 -5.30 -9.28 5.73
N LEU A 47 -6.36 -9.04 4.95
CA LEU A 47 -7.52 -8.20 5.31
C LEU A 47 -7.11 -6.80 5.81
N VAL A 48 -6.01 -6.25 5.28
CA VAL A 48 -5.36 -5.05 5.83
C VAL A 48 -6.25 -3.81 5.79
N LEU A 49 -7.18 -3.76 4.84
CA LEU A 49 -8.03 -2.61 4.54
C LEU A 49 -9.52 -2.84 4.83
N ASP A 50 -9.89 -4.05 5.29
CA ASP A 50 -11.30 -4.49 5.32
C ASP A 50 -12.18 -3.72 6.33
N ASP A 51 -11.57 -3.16 7.37
CA ASP A 51 -12.29 -2.37 8.40
C ASP A 51 -12.46 -0.89 8.01
N LEU A 52 -11.88 -0.45 6.90
CA LEU A 52 -11.93 0.95 6.46
C LEU A 52 -13.13 1.23 5.55
N ASP A 53 -13.64 2.46 5.61
CA ASP A 53 -14.62 2.91 4.63
C ASP A 53 -13.96 3.18 3.26
N GLY A 54 -14.78 3.43 2.23
CA GLY A 54 -14.26 3.65 0.87
C GLY A 54 -13.38 4.90 0.71
N HIS A 55 -13.59 5.94 1.52
CA HIS A 55 -12.75 7.14 1.49
C HIS A 55 -11.39 6.84 2.11
N ASP A 56 -11.37 6.34 3.34
CA ASP A 56 -10.16 6.02 4.09
C ASP A 56 -9.35 4.93 3.40
N THR A 57 -10.00 3.93 2.80
CA THR A 57 -9.30 2.90 2.04
C THR A 57 -8.56 3.49 0.84
N ARG A 58 -9.18 4.44 0.12
CA ARG A 58 -8.55 5.09 -1.03
C ARG A 58 -7.32 5.89 -0.57
N VAL A 59 -7.44 6.66 0.51
CA VAL A 59 -6.32 7.41 1.10
C VAL A 59 -5.21 6.47 1.56
N ALA A 60 -5.56 5.36 2.23
CA ALA A 60 -4.63 4.33 2.67
C ALA A 60 -3.85 3.72 1.50
N VAL A 61 -4.54 3.31 0.43
CA VAL A 61 -3.92 2.74 -0.78
C VAL A 61 -3.00 3.73 -1.48
N GLU A 62 -3.42 4.99 -1.62
CA GLU A 62 -2.58 6.05 -2.21
C GLU A 62 -1.29 6.26 -1.39
N GLY A 63 -1.41 6.29 -0.05
CA GLY A 63 -0.25 6.38 0.85
C GLY A 63 0.66 5.15 0.80
N LEU A 64 0.10 3.93 0.76
CA LEU A 64 0.87 2.69 0.61
C LEU A 64 1.68 2.70 -0.68
N CYS A 65 1.06 3.05 -1.81
CA CYS A 65 1.75 3.12 -3.11
C CYS A 65 2.92 4.12 -3.09
N ALA A 66 2.77 5.25 -2.40
CA ALA A 66 3.81 6.26 -2.27
C ALA A 66 4.96 5.83 -1.36
N ASP A 67 4.67 5.14 -0.25
CA ASP A 67 5.69 4.77 0.74
C ASP A 67 6.42 3.47 0.38
N LEU A 68 5.77 2.54 -0.32
CA LEU A 68 6.38 1.27 -0.74
C LEU A 68 7.57 1.45 -1.68
N VAL A 69 7.65 2.61 -2.32
CA VAL A 69 8.75 2.94 -3.20
C VAL A 69 9.86 3.68 -2.47
N ALA A 70 9.69 4.10 -1.21
CA ALA A 70 10.75 4.77 -0.47
C ALA A 70 12.04 3.93 -0.38
N GLU A 71 13.17 4.57 -0.08
CA GLU A 71 14.43 3.87 0.16
C GLU A 71 14.33 2.89 1.34
N ASP A 72 13.57 3.28 2.37
CA ASP A 72 13.17 2.44 3.49
C ASP A 72 11.63 2.47 3.63
N PRO A 73 10.92 1.55 2.95
CA PRO A 73 9.46 1.47 3.01
C PRO A 73 8.91 1.22 4.40
N GLY A 74 9.62 0.45 5.23
CA GLY A 74 9.21 0.12 6.59
C GLY A 74 9.21 1.33 7.51
N THR A 75 10.25 2.16 7.42
CA THR A 75 10.30 3.43 8.16
C THR A 75 9.25 4.41 7.64
N ALA A 76 9.07 4.51 6.31
CA ALA A 76 8.08 5.39 5.69
C ALA A 76 6.65 5.05 6.16
N LEU A 77 6.24 3.78 6.08
CA LEU A 77 4.90 3.35 6.51
C LEU A 77 4.65 3.58 8.00
N ARG A 78 5.64 3.32 8.86
CA ARG A 78 5.51 3.59 10.30
C ARG A 78 5.41 5.08 10.61
N ALA A 79 6.13 5.92 9.86
CA ALA A 79 6.02 7.37 9.99
C ALA A 79 4.63 7.85 9.54
N ARG A 80 4.11 7.33 8.42
CA ARG A 80 2.77 7.65 7.94
C ARG A 80 1.68 7.19 8.89
N ALA A 81 1.79 6.00 9.49
CA ALA A 81 0.89 5.54 10.53
C ALA A 81 0.80 6.53 11.70
N ARG A 82 1.95 7.02 12.18
CA ARG A 82 1.99 8.04 13.24
C ARG A 82 1.35 9.36 12.78
N ALA A 83 1.62 9.78 11.54
CA ALA A 83 1.06 11.00 10.97
C ALA A 83 -0.46 10.93 10.85
N ALA A 84 -1.02 9.78 10.43
CA ALA A 84 -2.46 9.58 10.32
C ALA A 84 -3.20 9.88 11.63
N VAL A 85 -2.60 9.61 12.79
CA VAL A 85 -3.19 9.94 14.10
C VAL A 85 -2.84 11.35 14.58
N ALA A 86 -1.62 11.82 14.30
CA ALA A 86 -1.12 13.10 14.81
C ALA A 86 -1.67 14.31 14.04
N ASP A 87 -1.87 14.16 12.73
CA ASP A 87 -2.41 15.17 11.82
C ASP A 87 -3.32 14.46 10.80
N PRO A 88 -4.56 14.13 11.19
CA PRO A 88 -5.43 13.24 10.42
C PRO A 88 -5.97 13.84 9.12
N GLY A 89 -5.87 15.14 8.91
CA GLY A 89 -6.43 15.79 7.72
C GLY A 89 -7.92 15.49 7.55
N ASP A 90 -8.29 14.87 6.42
CA ASP A 90 -9.66 14.51 6.03
C ASP A 90 -10.07 13.06 6.37
N LEU A 91 -9.21 12.30 7.05
CA LEU A 91 -9.51 10.91 7.43
C LEU A 91 -10.75 10.80 8.32
N HIS A 92 -11.61 9.83 8.01
CA HIS A 92 -12.82 9.56 8.80
C HIS A 92 -12.51 8.69 10.03
N ASP A 93 -11.66 7.67 9.87
CA ASP A 93 -11.06 6.86 10.93
C ASP A 93 -9.52 6.91 10.89
N PRO A 94 -8.92 7.96 11.49
CA PRO A 94 -7.47 8.08 11.65
C PRO A 94 -6.78 6.87 12.28
N ARG A 95 -7.45 6.20 13.22
CA ARG A 95 -6.88 5.06 13.95
C ARG A 95 -6.94 3.79 13.12
N GLY A 96 -8.04 3.55 12.42
CA GLY A 96 -8.16 2.48 11.44
C GLY A 96 -7.09 2.60 10.36
N VAL A 97 -6.93 3.79 9.78
CA VAL A 97 -5.91 4.03 8.73
C VAL A 97 -4.49 3.83 9.28
N SER A 98 -4.20 4.32 10.50
CA SER A 98 -2.92 4.03 11.15
C SER A 98 -2.72 2.53 11.38
N ALA A 99 -3.74 1.80 11.79
CA ALA A 99 -3.65 0.35 12.00
C ALA A 99 -3.40 -0.36 10.68
N ALA A 100 -4.07 0.03 9.60
CA ALA A 100 -3.85 -0.51 8.26
C ALA A 100 -2.40 -0.35 7.80
N TYR A 101 -1.78 0.82 7.98
CA TYR A 101 -0.36 1.02 7.64
C TYR A 101 0.59 0.13 8.47
N LEU A 102 0.33 -0.04 9.76
CA LEU A 102 1.15 -0.89 10.62
C LEU A 102 0.98 -2.38 10.28
N THR A 103 -0.25 -2.81 10.01
CA THR A 103 -0.56 -4.18 9.57
C THR A 103 0.05 -4.45 8.19
N ALA A 104 0.01 -3.49 7.27
CA ALA A 104 0.69 -3.60 5.98
C ALA A 104 2.19 -3.82 6.15
N ALA A 105 2.86 -3.02 6.99
CA ALA A 105 4.29 -3.21 7.28
C ALA A 105 4.57 -4.60 7.87
N ALA A 106 3.73 -5.08 8.79
CA ALA A 106 3.87 -6.42 9.38
C ALA A 106 3.67 -7.55 8.35
N VAL A 107 2.62 -7.49 7.53
CA VAL A 107 2.30 -8.47 6.49
C VAL A 107 3.41 -8.54 5.43
N LEU A 108 3.97 -7.39 5.07
CA LEU A 108 5.07 -7.28 4.10
C LEU A 108 6.45 -7.51 4.70
N GLN A 109 6.53 -7.76 6.02
CA GLN A 109 7.78 -7.99 6.77
C GLN A 109 8.80 -6.83 6.64
N LEU A 110 8.29 -5.60 6.65
CA LEU A 110 9.04 -4.32 6.59
C LEU A 110 9.25 -3.74 7.99
#